data_AF-A0A8H5HN70-F1
#
_entry.id   AF-A0A8H5HN70-F1
#
_cell.length_a   1.000
_cell.length_b   1.000
_cell.length_c   1.000
_cell.angle_alpha   90.00
_cell.angle_beta   90.00
_cell.angle_gamma   90.00
#
_symmetry.space_group_name_H-M   'P 1'
#
loop_
_entity.id
_entity.type
_entity.pdbx_description
1 polymer ?
#
loop_
_entity_poly.entity_id
_entity_poly.type
_entity_poly.pdbx_seq_one_letter_code
_entity_poly.pdbx_strand_id
1 'polypeptide(L)'
;MSVTTTISPFPEGVLPAELQSEITKIRTCLTTWISATNDCRNKVSGAEDRMQSATESLIKLDVAAPYAFAPSPPELFKRVLLSCIRCYWLGLVASFDEKEKDEMAKRLDCVPPHGERVPRFAGTKCVEKPGELNAREYEGLMRTMHMVALGMVDKDVIKSWDEMGEIGLQTWEED
;
A
#
# COMPACT_ATOMS: atom_id res chain seq x y z
N MET A 1 24.41 -11.86 1.90
CA MET A 1 24.30 -10.78 0.88
C MET A 1 23.49 -9.68 1.52
N SER A 2 24.07 -8.48 1.68
CA SER A 2 23.36 -7.34 2.26
C SER A 2 22.36 -6.84 1.23
N VAL A 3 21.07 -7.02 1.48
CA VAL A 3 20.02 -6.44 0.63
C VAL A 3 19.96 -4.97 0.98
N THR A 4 20.54 -4.11 0.15
CA THR A 4 20.25 -2.67 0.17
C THR A 4 18.75 -2.54 0.01
N THR A 5 18.04 -2.30 1.11
CA THR A 5 16.59 -2.12 1.08
C THR A 5 16.37 -0.69 0.62
N THR A 6 16.09 -0.51 -0.67
CA THR A 6 15.69 0.77 -1.22
C THR A 6 14.45 1.22 -0.45
N ILE A 7 14.50 2.39 0.20
CA ILE A 7 13.41 2.82 1.09
C ILE A 7 12.14 3.08 0.28
N SER A 8 12.25 3.65 -0.92
CA SER A 8 11.14 3.72 -1.87
C SER A 8 11.21 2.57 -2.88
N PRO A 9 10.08 1.91 -3.21
CA PRO A 9 10.05 0.90 -4.27
C PRO A 9 10.04 1.51 -5.68
N PHE A 10 9.95 2.85 -5.80
CA PHE A 10 9.97 3.56 -7.08
C PHE A 10 11.29 4.31 -7.28
N PRO A 11 11.88 4.28 -8.49
CA PRO A 11 13.14 4.97 -8.76
C PRO A 11 13.06 6.49 -8.55
N GLU A 12 14.18 7.11 -8.19
CA GLU A 12 14.26 8.57 -8.05
C GLU A 12 13.94 9.29 -9.37
N GLY A 13 13.18 10.38 -9.29
CA GLY A 13 12.79 11.19 -10.44
C GLY A 13 11.58 10.67 -11.24
N VAL A 14 11.07 9.48 -10.92
CA VAL A 14 9.86 8.94 -11.56
C VAL A 14 8.58 9.59 -11.02
N LEU A 15 8.56 9.92 -9.72
CA LEU A 15 7.40 10.48 -9.04
C LEU A 15 7.60 11.97 -8.70
N PRO A 16 6.50 12.75 -8.54
CA PRO A 16 6.57 14.05 -7.89
C PRO A 16 7.29 13.95 -6.53
N ALA A 17 8.13 14.93 -6.21
CA ALA A 17 9.01 14.88 -5.04
C ALA A 17 8.21 14.73 -3.73
N GLU A 18 7.05 15.36 -3.64
CA GLU A 18 6.16 15.29 -2.48
C GLU A 18 5.60 13.88 -2.31
N LEU A 19 5.18 13.23 -3.40
CA LEU A 19 4.68 11.85 -3.36
C LEU A 19 5.80 10.85 -3.02
N GLN A 20 7.01 11.04 -3.57
CA GLN A 20 8.17 10.22 -3.22
C GLN A 20 8.51 10.31 -1.73
N SER A 21 8.41 11.52 -1.16
CA SER A 21 8.62 11.75 0.28
C SER A 21 7.58 11.00 1.13
N GLU A 22 6.29 11.09 0.76
CA GLU A 22 5.23 10.36 1.46
C GLU A 22 5.43 8.84 1.37
N ILE A 23 5.78 8.30 0.20
CA ILE A 23 6.04 6.86 0.03
C ILE A 23 7.22 6.41 0.89
N THR A 24 8.30 7.19 0.97
CA THR A 24 9.47 6.91 1.81
C THR A 24 9.10 6.88 3.30
N LYS A 25 8.29 7.86 3.74
CA LYS A 25 7.77 7.93 5.11
C LYS A 25 6.90 6.72 5.44
N ILE A 26 5.96 6.37 4.56
CA ILE A 26 5.10 5.20 4.70
C ILE A 26 5.93 3.92 4.75
N ARG A 27 6.84 3.71 3.79
CA ARG A 27 7.75 2.56 3.73
C ARG A 27 8.51 2.36 5.02
N THR A 28 9.09 3.42 5.57
CA THR A 28 9.82 3.39 6.84
C THR A 28 8.92 2.91 7.98
N CYS A 29 7.69 3.40 8.03
CA CYS A 29 6.72 3.02 9.05
C CYS A 29 6.28 1.55 8.92
N LEU A 30 5.89 1.12 7.72
CA LEU A 30 5.42 -0.25 7.45
C LEU A 30 6.52 -1.29 7.69
N THR A 31 7.75 -1.03 7.22
CA THR A 31 8.89 -1.93 7.43
C THR A 31 9.28 -2.05 8.91
N THR A 32 9.20 -0.96 9.68
CA THR A 32 9.40 -0.98 11.13
C THR A 32 8.35 -1.87 11.82
N TRP A 33 7.09 -1.74 11.41
CA TRP A 33 5.99 -2.54 11.95
C TRP A 33 6.14 -4.04 11.62
N ILE A 34 6.49 -4.37 10.38
CA ILE A 34 6.73 -5.76 9.95
C ILE A 34 7.91 -6.38 10.68
N SER A 35 9.00 -5.62 10.85
CA SER A 35 10.16 -6.05 11.62
C SER A 35 9.79 -6.37 13.06
N ALA A 36 9.05 -5.48 13.73
CA ALA A 36 8.60 -5.70 15.11
C ALA A 36 7.65 -6.90 15.25
N THR A 37 6.78 -7.13 14.25
CA THR A 37 5.91 -8.30 14.18
C THR A 37 6.73 -9.60 14.06
N ASN A 38 7.75 -9.61 13.20
CA ASN A 38 8.64 -10.75 13.03
C ASN A 38 9.46 -11.03 14.30
N ASP A 39 9.93 -9.99 14.99
CA ASP A 39 10.59 -10.12 16.29
C ASP A 39 9.69 -10.78 17.33
N CYS A 40 8.39 -10.41 17.37
CA CYS A 40 7.42 -11.03 18.26
C CYS A 40 7.21 -12.51 17.91
N ARG A 41 7.04 -12.83 16.62
CA ARG A 41 6.92 -14.23 16.14
C ARG A 41 8.13 -15.07 16.52
N ASN A 42 9.33 -14.48 16.47
CA ASN A 42 10.60 -15.12 16.80
C ASN A 42 10.97 -15.05 18.28
N LYS A 43 10.10 -14.50 19.15
CA LYS A 43 10.31 -14.35 20.60
C LYS A 43 11.62 -13.65 20.95
N VAL A 44 11.98 -12.62 20.18
CA VAL A 44 13.16 -11.79 20.46
C VAL A 44 12.93 -10.98 21.74
N SER A 45 13.95 -10.83 22.58
CA SER A 45 13.84 -10.01 23.80
C SER A 45 13.44 -8.56 23.48
N GLY A 46 12.48 -8.03 24.24
CA GLY A 46 11.93 -6.68 24.05
C GLY A 46 11.10 -6.49 22.77
N ALA A 47 10.67 -7.58 22.12
CA ALA A 47 9.86 -7.50 20.91
C ALA A 47 8.49 -6.84 21.15
N GLU A 48 7.86 -7.09 22.30
CA GLU A 48 6.55 -6.52 22.66
C GLU A 48 6.61 -4.98 22.72
N ASP A 49 7.63 -4.41 23.38
CA ASP A 49 7.82 -2.96 23.45
C ASP A 49 8.05 -2.35 22.04
N ARG A 50 8.84 -3.04 21.20
CA ARG A 50 9.05 -2.62 19.80
C ARG A 50 7.77 -2.68 18.99
N MET A 51 6.95 -3.71 19.20
CA MET A 51 5.67 -3.87 18.52
C MET A 51 4.67 -2.80 18.94
N GLN A 52 4.60 -2.49 20.23
CA GLN A 52 3.77 -1.39 20.73
C GLN A 52 4.21 -0.06 20.11
N SER A 53 5.50 0.26 20.16
CA SER A 53 6.05 1.50 19.59
C SER A 53 5.82 1.60 18.08
N ALA A 54 6.02 0.51 17.34
CA ALA A 54 5.78 0.48 15.90
C ALA A 54 4.28 0.62 15.57
N THR A 55 3.40 0.01 16.36
CA THR A 55 1.95 0.14 16.23
C THR A 55 1.50 1.57 16.50
N GLU A 56 1.98 2.20 17.57
CA GLU A 56 1.71 3.60 17.86
C GLU A 56 2.20 4.53 16.75
N SER A 57 3.36 4.24 16.18
CA SER A 57 3.91 5.00 15.07
C SER A 57 3.06 4.84 13.81
N LEU A 58 2.55 3.64 13.54
CA LEU A 58 1.67 3.36 12.40
C LEU A 58 0.34 4.09 12.52
N ILE A 59 -0.35 4.03 13.66
CA ILE A 59 -1.63 4.74 13.83
C ILE A 59 -1.49 6.27 13.84
N LYS A 60 -0.29 6.79 14.19
CA LYS A 60 0.05 8.22 14.18
C LYS A 60 0.64 8.68 12.85
N LEU A 61 0.78 7.79 11.86
CA LEU A 61 1.33 8.14 10.56
C LEU A 61 0.36 9.09 9.83
N ASP A 62 0.77 10.35 9.76
CA ASP A 62 0.05 11.41 9.05
C ASP A 62 0.51 11.48 7.59
N VAL A 63 -0.41 11.46 6.64
CA VAL A 63 -0.11 11.56 5.21
C VAL A 63 -0.56 12.94 4.72
N ALA A 64 0.27 13.62 3.95
CA ALA A 64 -0.06 14.97 3.47
C ALA A 64 -1.41 15.01 2.72
N ALA A 65 -2.20 16.07 2.93
CA ALA A 65 -3.60 16.17 2.50
C ALA A 65 -3.89 15.80 1.02
N PRO A 66 -3.05 16.14 0.01
CA PRO A 66 -3.28 15.72 -1.37
C PRO A 66 -3.28 14.20 -1.59
N TYR A 67 -2.58 13.47 -0.71
CA TYR A 67 -2.35 12.03 -0.80
C TYR A 67 -3.08 11.24 0.28
N ALA A 68 -3.57 11.89 1.33
CA ALA A 68 -4.41 11.28 2.34
C ALA A 68 -5.75 10.80 1.75
N PHE A 69 -6.26 9.69 2.28
CA PHE A 69 -7.60 9.22 1.91
C PHE A 69 -8.67 10.09 2.58
N ALA A 70 -9.63 10.56 1.78
CA ALA A 70 -10.75 11.38 2.24
C ALA A 70 -12.08 10.91 1.59
N PRO A 71 -13.21 10.91 2.34
CA PRO A 71 -13.30 11.23 3.77
C PRO A 71 -12.63 10.17 4.63
N SER A 72 -12.04 10.61 5.74
CA SER A 72 -11.28 9.74 6.63
C SER A 72 -12.21 8.86 7.47
N PRO A 73 -12.05 7.53 7.51
CA PRO A 73 -12.86 6.67 8.37
C PRO A 73 -12.53 6.88 9.85
N PRO A 74 -13.47 6.61 10.76
CA PRO A 74 -13.25 6.75 12.20
C PRO A 74 -12.23 5.74 12.74
N GLU A 75 -12.15 4.54 12.14
CA GLU A 75 -11.19 3.47 12.47
C GLU A 75 -9.74 3.90 12.17
N LEU A 76 -8.86 3.85 13.18
CA LEU A 76 -7.50 4.40 13.08
C LEU A 76 -6.64 3.63 12.07
N PHE A 77 -6.66 2.29 12.12
CA PHE A 77 -5.90 1.49 11.16
C PHE A 77 -6.45 1.60 9.75
N LYS A 78 -7.78 1.56 9.59
CA LYS A 78 -8.43 1.72 8.29
C LYS A 78 -8.05 3.05 7.64
N ARG A 79 -8.06 4.14 8.43
CA ARG A 79 -7.66 5.48 7.98
C ARG A 79 -6.24 5.50 7.44
N VAL A 80 -5.30 4.96 8.21
CA VAL A 80 -3.88 5.06 7.85
C VAL A 80 -3.55 4.13 6.68
N LEU A 81 -4.11 2.92 6.66
CA LEU A 81 -3.92 1.98 5.57
C LEU A 81 -4.50 2.49 4.26
N LEU A 82 -5.71 3.06 4.27
CA LEU A 82 -6.29 3.65 3.05
C LEU A 82 -5.41 4.76 2.48
N SER A 83 -4.82 5.60 3.33
CA SER A 83 -3.88 6.64 2.89
C SER A 83 -2.58 6.04 2.34
N CYS A 84 -2.06 4.98 2.97
CA CYS A 84 -0.89 4.25 2.48
C CYS A 84 -1.16 3.63 1.10
N ILE A 85 -2.27 2.92 0.95
CA ILE A 85 -2.68 2.27 -0.29
C ILE A 85 -2.84 3.31 -1.40
N ARG A 86 -3.50 4.43 -1.09
CA ARG A 86 -3.69 5.54 -2.03
C ARG A 86 -2.35 6.08 -2.52
N CYS A 87 -1.40 6.38 -1.64
CA CYS A 87 -0.06 6.84 -2.04
C CYS A 87 0.64 5.86 -2.99
N TYR A 88 0.59 4.57 -2.68
CA TYR A 88 1.25 3.55 -3.50
C TYR A 88 0.57 3.37 -4.84
N TRP A 89 -0.77 3.41 -4.86
CA TRP A 89 -1.52 3.33 -6.11
C TRP A 89 -1.24 4.54 -7.01
N LEU A 90 -1.25 5.75 -6.44
CA LEU A 90 -0.89 6.97 -7.16
C LEU A 90 0.55 6.89 -7.70
N GLY A 91 1.50 6.44 -6.88
CA GLY A 91 2.89 6.26 -7.30
C GLY A 91 3.03 5.24 -8.43
N LEU A 92 2.36 4.10 -8.30
CA LEU A 92 2.38 3.04 -9.31
C LEU A 92 1.83 3.53 -10.65
N VAL A 93 0.65 4.15 -10.65
CA VAL A 93 0.03 4.67 -11.88
C VAL A 93 0.85 5.81 -12.49
N ALA A 94 1.45 6.68 -11.67
CA ALA A 94 2.32 7.74 -12.15
C ALA A 94 3.63 7.22 -12.76
N SER A 95 4.09 6.04 -12.35
CA SER A 95 5.29 5.40 -12.90
C SER A 95 5.08 4.72 -14.25
N PHE A 96 3.83 4.51 -14.67
CA PHE A 96 3.50 3.81 -15.90
C PHE A 96 3.46 4.72 -17.13
N ASP A 97 3.94 4.19 -18.24
CA ASP A 97 3.61 4.71 -19.56
C ASP A 97 2.16 4.35 -19.97
N GLU A 98 1.69 4.88 -21.11
CA GLU A 98 0.31 4.65 -21.57
C GLU A 98 0.02 3.17 -21.89
N LYS A 99 1.01 2.41 -22.36
CA LYS A 99 0.84 0.99 -22.66
C LYS A 99 0.72 0.17 -21.37
N GLU A 100 1.52 0.51 -20.37
CA GLU A 100 1.46 -0.11 -19.03
C GLU A 100 0.15 0.23 -18.32
N LYS A 101 -0.35 1.46 -18.45
CA LYS A 101 -1.68 1.85 -17.97
C LYS A 101 -2.80 1.03 -18.62
N ASP A 102 -2.76 0.87 -19.94
CA ASP A 102 -3.73 0.05 -20.68
C ASP A 102 -3.71 -1.41 -20.24
N GLU A 103 -2.51 -1.98 -20.05
CA GLU A 103 -2.34 -3.35 -19.56
C GLU A 103 -2.85 -3.49 -18.12
N MET A 104 -2.50 -2.57 -17.23
CA MET A 104 -2.98 -2.57 -15.84
C MET A 104 -4.51 -2.50 -15.77
N ALA A 105 -5.13 -1.63 -16.57
CA ALA A 105 -6.59 -1.52 -16.63
C ALA A 105 -7.23 -2.86 -17.03
N LYS A 106 -6.72 -3.50 -18.09
CA LYS A 106 -7.22 -4.82 -18.54
C LYS A 106 -7.05 -5.90 -17.46
N ARG A 107 -5.91 -5.91 -16.77
CA ARG A 107 -5.66 -6.87 -15.68
C ARG A 107 -6.60 -6.66 -14.50
N LEU A 108 -6.90 -5.41 -14.14
CA LEU A 108 -7.87 -5.09 -13.10
C LEU A 108 -9.29 -5.53 -13.47
N ASP A 109 -9.70 -5.36 -14.73
CA ASP A 109 -10.99 -5.85 -15.23
C ASP A 109 -11.12 -7.38 -15.16
N CYS A 110 -9.99 -8.09 -15.20
CA CYS A 110 -9.95 -9.56 -15.07
C CYS A 110 -10.04 -10.05 -13.63
N VAL A 111 -9.92 -9.17 -12.62
CA VAL A 111 -9.99 -9.59 -11.21
C VAL A 111 -11.44 -9.93 -10.87
N PRO A 112 -11.75 -11.19 -10.53
CA PRO A 112 -13.09 -11.55 -10.09
C PRO A 112 -13.39 -10.88 -8.73
N PRO A 113 -14.63 -10.40 -8.51
CA PRO A 113 -15.01 -9.91 -7.20
C PRO A 113 -15.01 -11.07 -6.19
N HIS A 114 -14.52 -10.81 -4.99
CA HIS A 114 -14.47 -11.79 -3.90
C HIS A 114 -15.13 -11.23 -2.64
N GLY A 115 -16.31 -11.77 -2.34
CA GLY A 115 -17.12 -11.34 -1.20
C GLY A 115 -17.35 -9.83 -1.19
N GLU A 116 -17.32 -9.24 0.00
CA GLU A 116 -17.48 -7.80 0.18
C GLU A 116 -16.14 -7.05 0.06
N ARG A 117 -15.03 -7.76 0.22
CA ARG A 117 -13.68 -7.18 0.40
C ARG A 117 -12.97 -6.83 -0.92
N VAL A 118 -13.25 -7.56 -2.00
CA VAL A 118 -12.71 -7.26 -3.34
C VAL A 118 -13.87 -6.90 -4.26
N PRO A 119 -14.03 -5.61 -4.63
CA PRO A 119 -15.07 -5.21 -5.56
C PRO A 119 -14.73 -5.69 -6.98
N ARG A 120 -15.71 -5.61 -7.87
CA ARG A 120 -15.41 -5.62 -9.30
C ARG A 120 -14.74 -4.29 -9.63
N PHE A 121 -13.50 -4.32 -10.08
CA PHE A 121 -12.83 -3.10 -10.53
C PHE A 121 -13.40 -2.64 -11.87
N ALA A 122 -13.40 -1.32 -12.06
CA ALA A 122 -13.48 -0.72 -13.38
C ALA A 122 -12.06 -0.27 -13.73
N GLY A 123 -11.31 -1.11 -14.45
CA GLY A 123 -9.87 -0.96 -14.65
C GLY A 123 -9.48 0.41 -15.20
N THR A 124 -10.18 0.88 -16.24
CA THR A 124 -9.97 2.23 -16.80
C THR A 124 -10.14 3.33 -15.75
N LYS A 125 -11.19 3.26 -14.91
CA LYS A 125 -11.38 4.23 -13.82
C LYS A 125 -10.22 4.16 -12.82
N CYS A 126 -9.80 2.95 -12.44
CA CYS A 126 -8.72 2.75 -11.49
C CYS A 126 -7.42 3.41 -11.94
N VAL A 127 -7.12 3.37 -13.24
CA VAL A 127 -5.87 3.87 -13.80
C VAL A 127 -5.95 5.34 -14.26
N GLU A 128 -7.05 5.77 -14.89
CA GLU A 128 -7.17 7.17 -15.35
C GLU A 128 -7.52 8.14 -14.23
N LYS A 129 -8.19 7.65 -13.18
CA LYS A 129 -8.64 8.45 -12.04
C LYS A 129 -8.18 7.82 -10.72
N PRO A 130 -6.87 7.59 -10.54
CA PRO A 130 -6.35 6.82 -9.42
C PRO A 130 -6.56 7.49 -8.06
N GLY A 131 -6.86 8.80 -8.05
CA GLY A 131 -7.21 9.58 -6.87
C GLY A 131 -8.71 9.67 -6.57
N GLU A 132 -9.60 9.06 -7.36
CA GLU A 132 -11.06 9.13 -7.18
C GLU A 132 -11.66 7.79 -6.70
N LEU A 133 -10.82 6.86 -6.24
CA LEU A 133 -11.28 5.56 -5.77
C LEU A 133 -11.86 5.65 -4.36
N ASN A 134 -12.89 4.84 -4.09
CA ASN A 134 -13.49 4.75 -2.76
C ASN A 134 -12.70 3.80 -1.85
N ALA A 135 -13.07 3.74 -0.56
CA ALA A 135 -12.39 2.91 0.43
C ALA A 135 -12.35 1.43 0.04
N ARG A 136 -13.46 0.91 -0.49
CA ARG A 136 -13.58 -0.50 -0.90
C ARG A 136 -12.70 -0.82 -2.10
N GLU A 137 -12.59 0.11 -3.06
CA GLU A 137 -11.69 -0.02 -4.20
C GLU A 137 -10.24 -0.05 -3.75
N TYR A 138 -9.81 0.87 -2.87
CA TYR A 138 -8.45 0.82 -2.32
C TYR A 138 -8.18 -0.43 -1.49
N GLU A 139 -9.10 -0.84 -0.61
CA GLU A 139 -8.96 -2.11 0.12
C GLU A 139 -8.79 -3.30 -0.84
N GLY A 140 -9.59 -3.34 -1.91
CA GLY A 140 -9.46 -4.34 -2.97
C GLY A 140 -8.05 -4.33 -3.57
N LEU A 141 -7.53 -3.15 -3.94
CA LEU A 141 -6.18 -3.01 -4.49
C LEU A 141 -5.13 -3.57 -3.53
N MET A 142 -5.18 -3.23 -2.23
CA MET A 142 -4.28 -3.78 -1.22
C MET A 142 -4.24 -5.31 -1.23
N ARG A 143 -5.40 -5.95 -1.42
CA ARG A 143 -5.55 -7.42 -1.38
C ARG A 143 -5.10 -8.10 -2.67
N THR A 144 -5.19 -7.44 -3.82
CA THR A 144 -5.00 -8.09 -5.13
C THR A 144 -3.77 -7.62 -5.90
N MET A 145 -3.22 -6.45 -5.58
CA MET A 145 -2.25 -5.77 -6.46
C MET A 145 -0.97 -6.56 -6.69
N HIS A 146 -0.47 -7.29 -5.70
CA HIS A 146 0.71 -8.12 -5.85
C HIS A 146 0.55 -9.19 -6.95
N MET A 147 -0.65 -9.74 -7.14
CA MET A 147 -0.94 -10.66 -8.24
C MET A 147 -1.17 -9.92 -9.56
N VAL A 148 -1.92 -8.82 -9.53
CA VAL A 148 -2.29 -8.05 -10.73
C VAL A 148 -1.05 -7.44 -11.40
N ALA A 149 -0.15 -6.85 -10.60
CA ALA A 149 1.07 -6.21 -11.08
C ALA A 149 2.21 -7.21 -11.38
N LEU A 150 2.03 -8.50 -11.08
CA LEU A 150 3.08 -9.51 -11.24
C LEU A 150 3.57 -9.58 -12.70
N GLY A 151 4.88 -9.52 -12.87
CA GLY A 151 5.52 -9.50 -14.19
C GLY A 151 5.33 -8.21 -14.99
N MET A 152 4.70 -7.19 -14.40
CA MET A 152 4.57 -5.85 -14.97
C MET A 152 5.52 -4.84 -14.30
N VAL A 153 5.80 -5.02 -13.00
CA VAL A 153 6.61 -4.08 -12.20
C VAL A 153 7.79 -4.78 -11.54
N ASP A 154 8.72 -3.97 -11.04
CA ASP A 154 9.87 -4.46 -10.28
C ASP A 154 9.47 -5.24 -9.03
N LYS A 155 10.32 -6.19 -8.64
CA LYS A 155 10.08 -7.08 -7.48
C LYS A 155 9.90 -6.31 -6.17
N ASP A 156 10.55 -5.16 -6.02
CA ASP A 156 10.41 -4.34 -4.82
C ASP A 156 9.02 -3.71 -4.72
N VAL A 157 8.40 -3.35 -5.85
CA VAL A 157 7.01 -2.89 -5.90
C VAL A 157 6.06 -4.03 -5.52
N ILE A 158 6.27 -5.24 -6.05
CA ILE A 158 5.45 -6.41 -5.68
C ILE A 158 5.56 -6.72 -4.18
N LYS A 159 6.80 -6.82 -3.68
CA LYS A 159 7.07 -7.05 -2.25
C LYS A 159 6.39 -5.99 -1.39
N SER A 160 6.35 -4.75 -1.85
CA SER A 160 5.69 -3.67 -1.16
C SER A 160 4.19 -3.89 -0.97
N TRP A 161 3.52 -4.37 -2.01
CA TRP A 161 2.10 -4.69 -1.98
C TRP A 161 1.81 -5.92 -1.13
N ASP A 162 2.69 -6.94 -1.17
CA ASP A 162 2.60 -8.11 -0.28
C ASP A 162 2.67 -7.70 1.20
N GLU A 163 3.69 -6.91 1.55
CA GLU A 163 3.89 -6.36 2.90
C GLU A 163 2.68 -5.55 3.37
N MET A 164 2.12 -4.70 2.50
CA MET A 164 0.93 -3.91 2.82
C MET A 164 -0.30 -4.80 3.02
N GLY A 165 -0.46 -5.85 2.21
CA GLY A 165 -1.51 -6.85 2.37
C GLY A 165 -1.41 -7.63 3.68
N GLU A 166 -0.19 -7.98 4.12
CA GLU A 166 0.05 -8.64 5.41
C GLU A 166 -0.33 -7.75 6.60
N ILE A 167 0.00 -6.46 6.55
CA ILE A 167 -0.40 -5.51 7.60
C ILE A 167 -1.92 -5.36 7.60
N GLY A 168 -2.53 -5.21 6.41
CA GLY A 168 -3.97 -5.15 6.26
C GLY A 168 -4.66 -6.38 6.86
N LEU A 169 -4.17 -7.59 6.59
CA LEU A 169 -4.75 -8.81 7.16
C LEU A 169 -4.75 -8.82 8.71
N GLN A 170 -3.73 -8.23 9.34
CA GLN A 170 -3.55 -8.24 10.79
C GLN A 170 -4.26 -7.09 11.51
N THR A 171 -4.50 -5.97 10.82
CA THR A 171 -4.93 -4.71 11.45
C THR A 171 -6.21 -4.13 10.89
N TRP A 172 -6.73 -4.67 9.77
CA TRP A 172 -7.96 -4.17 9.19
C TRP A 172 -9.15 -4.46 10.10
N GLU A 173 -9.68 -3.40 10.69
CA GLU A 173 -10.88 -3.44 11.53
C GLU A 173 -12.09 -3.86 10.67
N GLU A 174 -12.84 -4.87 11.12
CA GLU A 174 -14.11 -5.26 10.50
C GLU A 174 -15.24 -4.40 11.07
N ASP A 175 -16.16 -3.98 10.20
CA ASP A 175 -17.37 -3.24 10.59
C ASP A 175 -18.45 -4.21 11.11
#